data_AF-A0A5M6IR31-F1
#
_entry.id   AF-A0A5M6IR31-F1
#
_cell.length_a   1.000
_cell.length_b   1.000
_cell.length_c   1.000
_cell.angle_alpha   90.00
_cell.angle_beta   90.00
_cell.angle_gamma   90.00
#
_symmetry.space_group_name_H-M   'P 1'
#
loop_
_entity.id
_entity.type
_entity.pdbx_description
1 polymer ?
#
loop_
_entity_poly.entity_id
_entity_poly.type
_entity_poly.pdbx_seq_one_letter_code
_entity_poly.pdbx_strand_id
1 'polypeptide(L)'
;MAKVTMLLAYAPDRPEGDLADRIELRACLTPQGQIDVQAYLADPLPWPALRVLPDGTERATELVQVESGWALRSTRGGDDAPLWTLDGRVFRPGELVTLRGPDAAGLVFRIVNVEAG
;
A
#
# COMPACT_ATOMS: atom_id res chain seq x y z
N MET A 1 10.12 6.10 -10.54
CA MET A 1 8.95 5.86 -9.63
C MET A 1 9.47 5.74 -8.20
N ALA A 2 8.85 6.40 -7.24
CA ALA A 2 9.28 6.32 -5.85
C ALA A 2 9.00 4.93 -5.26
N LYS A 3 9.88 4.47 -4.36
CA LYS A 3 9.64 3.32 -3.49
C LYS A 3 9.19 3.83 -2.12
N VAL A 4 7.99 3.46 -1.70
CA VAL A 4 7.45 3.74 -0.37
C VAL A 4 7.55 2.46 0.46
N THR A 5 8.20 2.54 1.62
CA THR A 5 8.28 1.42 2.57
C THR A 5 7.45 1.76 3.80
N MET A 6 6.59 0.83 4.21
CA MET A 6 5.67 0.99 5.32
C MET A 6 5.71 -0.22 6.25
N LEU A 7 5.60 -0.02 7.56
CA LEU A 7 5.58 -1.08 8.57
C LEU A 7 4.24 -1.09 9.30
N LEU A 8 3.75 -2.26 9.68
CA LEU A 8 2.51 -2.37 10.44
C LEU A 8 2.69 -1.67 11.80
N ALA A 9 1.85 -0.67 12.05
CA ALA A 9 1.84 0.11 13.28
C ALA A 9 0.68 -0.29 14.21
N TYR A 10 -0.40 -0.87 13.66
CA TYR A 10 -1.51 -1.39 14.44
C TYR A 10 -2.31 -2.42 13.62
N ALA A 11 -2.70 -3.51 14.28
CA ALA A 11 -3.77 -4.40 13.86
C ALA A 11 -4.61 -4.83 15.08
N PRO A 12 -5.88 -5.24 14.91
CA PRO A 12 -6.72 -5.67 16.04
C PRO A 12 -6.14 -6.83 16.86
N ASP A 13 -5.50 -7.78 16.18
CA ASP A 13 -4.83 -8.94 16.79
C ASP A 13 -3.40 -8.62 17.27
N ARG A 14 -2.82 -7.52 16.77
CA ARG A 14 -1.46 -7.04 17.08
C ARG A 14 -1.49 -5.52 17.28
N PRO A 15 -2.01 -5.03 18.42
CA PRO A 15 -2.25 -3.60 18.63
C PRO A 15 -0.97 -2.77 18.68
N GLU A 16 0.17 -3.38 19.03
CA GLU A 16 1.49 -2.73 19.02
C GLU A 16 2.14 -2.67 17.62
N GLY A 17 1.46 -3.21 16.60
CA GLY A 17 1.99 -3.38 15.26
C GLY A 17 2.98 -4.55 15.16
N ASP A 18 3.72 -4.59 14.05
CA ASP A 18 4.74 -5.60 13.79
C ASP A 18 5.74 -5.08 12.75
N LEU A 19 7.00 -4.91 13.16
CA LEU A 19 8.06 -4.39 12.28
C LEU A 19 8.47 -5.38 11.18
N ALA A 20 8.12 -6.66 11.32
CA ALA A 20 8.35 -7.68 10.29
C ALA A 20 7.21 -7.75 9.26
N ASP A 21 6.05 -7.15 9.54
CA ASP A 21 4.94 -7.00 8.58
C ASP A 21 5.13 -5.69 7.78
N ARG A 22 5.74 -5.82 6.60
CA ARG A 22 6.21 -4.70 5.77
C ARG A 22 5.49 -4.65 4.43
N ILE A 23 5.21 -3.45 3.94
CA ILE A 23 4.76 -3.22 2.57
C ILE A 23 5.77 -2.33 1.85
N GLU A 24 6.15 -2.75 0.64
CA GLU A 24 6.93 -1.97 -0.30
C GLU A 24 6.04 -1.65 -1.51
N LEU A 25 5.76 -0.38 -1.74
CA LEU A 25 4.90 0.12 -2.81
C LEU A 25 5.72 0.94 -3.79
N ARG A 26 5.54 0.72 -5.10
CA ARG A 26 6.02 1.64 -6.14
C ARG A 26 4.90 2.57 -6.57
N ALA A 27 5.18 3.87 -6.60
CA ALA A 27 4.21 4.85 -7.09
C ALA A 27 4.88 6.11 -7.64
N CYS A 28 4.25 6.76 -8.61
CA CYS A 28 4.53 8.17 -8.90
C CYS A 28 3.86 9.03 -7.83
N LEU A 29 4.61 9.96 -7.26
CA LEU A 29 4.13 10.90 -6.26
C LEU A 29 4.22 12.32 -6.79
N THR A 30 3.22 13.15 -6.49
CA THR A 30 3.27 14.60 -6.72
C THR A 30 4.34 15.25 -5.83
N PRO A 31 4.76 16.50 -6.09
CA PRO A 31 5.67 17.23 -5.19
C PRO A 31 5.14 17.36 -3.75
N GLN A 32 3.82 17.31 -3.56
CA GLN A 32 3.16 17.32 -2.26
C GLN A 32 3.22 15.95 -1.55
N GLY A 33 3.70 14.90 -2.24
CA GLY A 33 3.79 13.53 -1.74
C GLY A 33 2.48 12.76 -1.85
N GLN A 34 1.55 13.17 -2.70
CA GLN A 34 0.30 12.43 -2.95
C GLN A 34 0.52 11.45 -4.09
N ILE A 35 -0.22 10.33 -4.14
CA ILE A 35 -0.17 9.44 -5.31
C ILE A 35 -0.67 10.22 -6.54
N ASP A 36 0.13 10.24 -7.60
CA ASP A 36 -0.16 10.99 -8.81
C ASP A 36 -1.15 10.21 -9.70
N VAL A 37 -2.43 10.56 -9.58
CA VAL A 37 -3.50 9.97 -10.39
C VAL A 37 -3.34 10.25 -11.89
N GLN A 38 -2.78 11.40 -12.27
CA GLN A 38 -2.60 11.73 -13.69
C GLN A 38 -1.49 10.87 -14.30
N ALA A 39 -0.41 10.63 -13.56
CA ALA A 39 0.63 9.69 -13.97
C ALA A 39 0.10 8.27 -14.15
N TYR A 40 -0.81 7.82 -13.27
CA TYR A 40 -1.45 6.50 -13.40
C TYR A 40 -2.38 6.43 -14.62
N LEU A 41 -3.21 7.45 -14.86
CA LEU A 41 -4.12 7.45 -16.00
C LEU A 41 -3.40 7.54 -17.36
N ALA A 42 -2.21 8.13 -17.39
CA ALA A 42 -1.39 8.23 -18.61
C ALA A 42 -0.76 6.89 -19.03
N ASP A 43 -0.48 6.00 -18.06
CA ASP A 43 0.02 4.65 -18.27
C ASP A 43 -0.59 3.71 -17.21
N PRO A 44 -1.80 3.19 -17.44
CA PRO A 44 -2.62 2.52 -16.41
C PRO A 44 -2.18 1.09 -16.11
N LEU A 45 -0.93 0.73 -16.37
CA LEU A 45 -0.37 -0.52 -15.88
C LEU A 45 -0.36 -0.51 -14.34
N PRO A 46 -0.88 -1.55 -13.66
CA PRO A 46 -0.87 -1.60 -12.21
C PRO A 46 0.53 -1.42 -11.64
N TRP A 47 0.66 -0.57 -10.63
CA TRP A 47 1.97 -0.31 -10.03
C TRP A 47 2.31 -1.38 -9.00
N PRO A 48 3.51 -1.98 -9.02
CA PRO A 48 3.81 -3.15 -8.21
C PRO A 48 3.94 -2.80 -6.72
N ALA A 49 3.48 -3.72 -5.88
CA ALA A 49 3.65 -3.69 -4.44
C ALA A 49 3.97 -5.10 -3.88
N LEU A 50 4.71 -5.15 -2.79
CA LEU A 50 5.07 -6.40 -2.12
C LEU A 50 4.78 -6.28 -0.64
N ARG A 51 3.98 -7.20 -0.09
CA ARG A 51 3.85 -7.37 1.36
C ARG A 51 4.69 -8.54 1.82
N VAL A 52 5.54 -8.31 2.80
CA VAL A 52 6.32 -9.32 3.51
C VAL A 52 5.67 -9.51 4.88
N LEU A 53 5.27 -10.74 5.19
CA LEU A 53 4.67 -11.09 6.47
C LEU A 53 5.74 -11.46 7.51
N PRO A 54 5.40 -11.53 8.81
CA PRO A 54 6.36 -11.85 9.87
C PRO A 54 7.05 -13.22 9.73
N ASP A 55 6.40 -14.17 9.08
CA ASP A 55 6.95 -15.50 8.78
C ASP A 55 7.88 -15.51 7.55
N GLY A 56 8.08 -14.36 6.91
CA GLY A 56 8.84 -14.21 5.68
C GLY A 56 8.04 -14.51 4.41
N THR A 57 6.75 -14.84 4.52
CA THR A 57 5.89 -15.07 3.36
C THR A 57 5.73 -13.77 2.58
N GLU A 58 6.06 -13.82 1.28
CA GLU A 58 5.87 -12.72 0.35
C GLU A 58 4.53 -12.82 -0.38
N ARG A 59 3.78 -11.71 -0.39
CA ARG A 59 2.54 -11.53 -1.12
C ARG A 59 2.71 -10.40 -2.12
N ALA A 60 2.87 -10.79 -3.39
CA ALA A 60 2.87 -9.84 -4.50
C ALA A 60 1.46 -9.24 -4.67
N THR A 61 1.43 -7.92 -4.74
CA THR A 61 0.21 -7.13 -4.92
C THR A 61 0.48 -6.04 -5.94
N GLU A 62 -0.57 -5.35 -6.34
CA GLU A 62 -0.50 -4.20 -7.23
C GLU A 62 -1.41 -3.11 -6.71
N LEU A 63 -0.95 -1.87 -6.86
CA LEU A 63 -1.73 -0.68 -6.58
C LEU A 63 -2.57 -0.34 -7.81
N VAL A 64 -3.88 -0.24 -7.60
CA VAL A 64 -4.86 0.07 -8.62
C VAL A 64 -5.70 1.27 -8.21
N GLN A 65 -6.07 2.09 -9.19
CA GLN A 65 -7.04 3.16 -9.00
C GLN A 65 -8.45 2.58 -9.11
N VAL A 66 -9.28 2.89 -8.13
CA VAL A 66 -10.71 2.54 -8.07
C VAL A 66 -11.53 3.81 -7.86
N GLU A 67 -12.87 3.72 -7.95
CA GLU A 67 -13.75 4.88 -7.77
C GLU A 67 -13.57 5.56 -6.41
N SER A 68 -13.32 4.77 -5.36
CA SER A 68 -13.14 5.27 -3.99
C SER A 68 -11.72 5.75 -3.66
N GLY A 69 -10.80 5.76 -4.63
CA GLY A 69 -9.39 6.11 -4.43
C GLY A 69 -8.45 4.98 -4.83
N TRP A 70 -7.56 4.59 -3.94
CA TRP A 70 -6.53 3.58 -4.23
C TRP A 70 -6.82 2.26 -3.52
N ALA A 71 -6.40 1.14 -4.11
CA ALA A 71 -6.49 -0.16 -3.48
C ALA A 71 -5.28 -1.04 -3.82
N LEU A 72 -4.98 -2.01 -2.96
CA LEU A 72 -4.06 -3.10 -3.24
C LEU A 72 -4.85 -4.33 -3.68
N ARG A 73 -4.42 -4.95 -4.78
CA ARG A 73 -4.98 -6.19 -5.31
C ARG A 73 -3.90 -7.28 -5.35
N SER A 74 -4.26 -8.52 -5.03
CA SER A 74 -3.33 -9.66 -5.13
C SER A 74 -3.09 -10.04 -6.59
N THR A 75 -1.83 -10.21 -6.99
CA THR A 75 -1.51 -10.62 -8.37
C THR A 75 -1.85 -12.08 -8.67
N ARG A 76 -2.04 -12.92 -7.65
CA ARG A 76 -2.35 -14.35 -7.81
C ARG A 76 -3.84 -14.63 -8.09
N GLY A 77 -4.73 -13.68 -7.87
CA GLY A 77 -6.17 -13.86 -8.04
C GLY A 77 -6.77 -13.19 -9.28
N GLY A 78 -5.95 -12.53 -10.11
CA GLY A 78 -6.42 -11.78 -11.26
C GLY A 78 -7.37 -10.64 -10.86
N ASP A 79 -8.27 -10.26 -11.77
CA ASP A 79 -9.17 -9.13 -11.56
C ASP A 79 -10.24 -9.37 -10.48
N ASP A 80 -10.55 -10.63 -10.17
CA ASP A 80 -11.52 -11.03 -9.14
C ASP A 80 -10.90 -11.09 -7.72
N ALA A 81 -9.60 -10.82 -7.60
CA ALA A 81 -8.94 -10.78 -6.30
C ALA A 81 -9.55 -9.70 -5.40
N PRO A 82 -9.77 -9.99 -4.10
CA PRO A 82 -10.34 -9.02 -3.18
C PRO A 82 -9.45 -7.78 -3.07
N LEU A 83 -10.09 -6.62 -3.14
CA LEU A 83 -9.44 -5.32 -3.04
C LEU A 83 -9.26 -4.91 -1.58
N TRP A 84 -8.07 -4.41 -1.27
CA TRP A 84 -7.76 -3.79 0.01
C TRP A 84 -7.67 -2.29 -0.18
N THR A 85 -8.70 -1.56 0.22
CA THR A 85 -8.73 -0.10 0.09
C THR A 85 -7.56 0.50 0.86
N LEU A 86 -6.82 1.38 0.19
CA LEU A 86 -5.68 2.09 0.71
C LEU A 86 -6.07 3.54 0.99
N ASP A 87 -6.11 3.88 2.27
CA ASP A 87 -6.45 5.21 2.76
C ASP A 87 -5.19 5.90 3.29
N GLY A 88 -4.60 6.73 2.44
CA GLY A 88 -3.41 7.53 2.74
C GLY A 88 -3.43 8.81 1.92
N ARG A 89 -3.28 9.96 2.59
CA ARG A 89 -3.35 11.27 1.92
C ARG A 89 -2.00 11.75 1.41
N VAL A 90 -0.95 11.55 2.20
CA VAL A 90 0.41 12.00 1.93
C VAL A 90 1.38 10.87 2.25
N PHE A 91 2.26 10.58 1.31
CA PHE A 91 3.24 9.51 1.38
C PHE A 91 4.60 10.10 1.73
N ARG A 92 4.81 10.31 3.04
CA ARG A 92 6.05 10.81 3.63
C ARG A 92 6.38 10.03 4.90
N PRO A 93 7.66 9.89 5.27
CA PRO A 93 8.03 9.22 6.52
C PRO A 93 7.30 9.82 7.73
N GLY A 94 6.77 8.96 8.59
CA GLY A 94 5.98 9.31 9.78
C GLY A 94 4.47 9.23 9.56
N GLU A 95 3.98 9.45 8.34
CA GLU A 95 2.56 9.41 8.01
C GLU A 95 1.96 8.01 8.13
N LEU A 96 0.65 7.94 8.35
CA LEU A 96 -0.10 6.69 8.49
C LEU A 96 -0.93 6.42 7.25
N VAL A 97 -1.00 5.14 6.90
CA VAL A 97 -1.82 4.59 5.82
C VAL A 97 -2.67 3.46 6.39
N THR A 98 -3.97 3.48 6.13
CA THR A 98 -4.86 2.40 6.56
C THR A 98 -5.21 1.50 5.38
N LEU A 99 -5.01 0.19 5.55
CA LEU A 99 -5.52 -0.83 4.63
C LEU A 99 -6.79 -1.45 5.20
N ARG A 100 -7.86 -1.46 4.41
CA ARG A 100 -9.14 -2.07 4.77
C ARG A 100 -9.49 -3.15 3.76
N GLY A 101 -9.53 -4.41 4.22
CA GLY A 101 -10.04 -5.52 3.43
C GLY A 101 -11.57 -5.58 3.49
N PRO A 102 -12.23 -6.40 2.65
CA PRO A 102 -13.69 -6.50 2.59
C PRO A 102 -14.33 -6.87 3.94
N ASP A 103 -13.68 -7.77 4.68
CA ASP A 103 -14.18 -8.32 5.97
C ASP A 103 -13.23 -8.03 7.14
N ALA A 104 -12.17 -7.25 6.91
CA ALA A 104 -11.11 -7.05 7.89
C ALA A 104 -11.27 -5.70 8.60
N ALA A 105 -11.08 -5.70 9.92
CA ALA A 105 -10.79 -4.47 10.64
C ALA A 105 -9.48 -3.85 10.09
N GLY A 106 -9.44 -2.51 10.06
CA GLY A 106 -8.39 -1.77 9.39
C GLY A 106 -7.00 -2.05 9.95
N LEU A 107 -6.05 -2.33 9.06
CA LEU A 107 -4.63 -2.42 9.37
C LEU A 107 -3.99 -1.04 9.18
N VAL A 108 -3.30 -0.53 10.18
CA VAL A 108 -2.63 0.77 10.08
C VAL A 108 -1.14 0.53 9.89
N PHE A 109 -0.60 1.14 8.85
CA PHE A 109 0.81 1.11 8.52
C PHE A 109 1.40 2.51 8.69
N ARG A 110 2.64 2.58 9.17
CA ARG A 110 3.44 3.81 9.19
C ARG A 110 4.41 3.80 8.05
N ILE A 111 4.46 4.88 7.28
CA ILE A 111 5.49 5.08 6.26
C ILE A 111 6.80 5.35 6.97
N VAL A 112 7.82 4.54 6.69
CA VAL A 112 9.15 4.66 7.31
C VAL A 112 10.20 5.13 6.32
N ASN A 113 9.97 4.97 5.02
CA ASN A 113 10.88 5.45 3.99
C ASN A 113 10.15 5.81 2.71
N VAL A 114 10.67 6.82 2.00
CA VAL A 114 10.28 7.16 0.63
C VAL A 114 11.56 7.45 -0.16
N GLU A 115 11.92 6.55 -1.05
CA GLU A 115 13.10 6.66 -1.90
C GLU A 115 12.68 7.15 -3.27
N ALA A 116 13.25 8.26 -3.72
CA ALA A 116 13.13 8.66 -5.12
C ALA A 116 13.79 7.59 -6.01
N GLY A 117 13.18 7.32 -7.16
CA GLY A 117 13.75 6.43 -8.17
C GLY A 117 13.43 6.97 -9.54
#